data_AF-A0A182H7Z0-F1
#
_entry.id   AF-A0A182H7Z0-F1
#
_cell.length_a   1.000
_cell.length_b   1.000
_cell.length_c   1.000
_cell.angle_alpha   90.00
_cell.angle_beta   90.00
_cell.angle_gamma   90.00
#
_symmetry.space_group_name_H-M   'P 1'
#
loop_
_entity.id
_entity.type
_entity.pdbx_description
1 polymer ?
#
loop_
_entity_poly.entity_id
_entity_poly.type
_entity_poly.pdbx_seq_one_letter_code
_entity_poly.pdbx_strand_id
1 'polypeptide(L)' 'MHEEPQIKCPKCEKAFHFKSRLLEHLRTHQREIKLTVHREPELKCSKCEKTFHFKSRLLEHMRVHGESLTKDVVSIA' A
#
# COMPACT_ATOMS: atom_id res chain seq x y z
N MET A 1 -34.67 2.83 9.67
CA MET A 1 -33.43 2.45 8.98
C MET A 1 -32.79 1.37 9.84
N HIS A 2 -32.79 0.12 9.40
CA HIS A 2 -32.12 -0.96 10.13
C HIS A 2 -30.62 -0.82 9.87
N GLU A 3 -29.88 -0.27 10.82
CA GLU A 3 -28.42 -0.32 10.79
C GLU A 3 -28.02 -1.73 11.24
N GLU A 4 -27.85 -2.63 10.27
CA GLU A 4 -27.33 -3.96 10.56
C GLU A 4 -25.91 -3.82 11.12
N PRO A 5 -25.59 -4.47 12.26
CA PRO A 5 -24.30 -4.31 12.91
C PRO A 5 -23.18 -4.76 11.96
N GLN A 6 -22.40 -3.79 11.48
CA GLN A 6 -21.25 -4.05 10.63
C GLN A 6 -20.03 -4.34 11.51
N ILE A 7 -19.33 -5.42 11.18
CA ILE A 7 -18.09 -5.81 11.84
C ILE A 7 -16.95 -5.08 11.15
N LYS A 8 -16.31 -4.16 11.86
CA LYS A 8 -15.17 -3.38 11.36
C LYS A 8 -13.91 -4.25 11.32
N CYS A 9 -13.11 -4.07 10.28
CA CYS A 9 -11.79 -4.68 10.22
C CYS A 9 -10.86 -4.01 11.24
N PRO A 10 -10.10 -4.76 12.04
CA PRO A 10 -9.15 -4.17 12.98
C PRO A 10 -7.89 -3.62 12.31
N LYS A 11 -7.71 -3.83 11.00
CA LYS A 11 -6.50 -3.47 10.24
C LYS A 11 -6.73 -2.37 9.19
N CYS A 12 -7.99 -2.03 8.90
CA CYS A 12 -8.35 -0.94 8.00
C CYS A 12 -9.79 -0.48 8.26
N GLU A 13 -10.22 0.61 7.62
CA GLU A 13 -11.53 1.23 7.86
C GLU A 13 -12.72 0.50 7.17
N LYS A 14 -12.49 -0.67 6.57
CA LYS A 14 -13.57 -1.45 5.94
C LYS A 14 -14.44 -2.16 6.97
N ALA A 15 -15.75 -2.15 6.73
CA ALA A 15 -16.74 -2.83 7.56
C ALA A 15 -17.52 -3.88 6.74
N PHE A 16 -17.91 -4.98 7.40
CA PHE A 16 -18.55 -6.12 6.75
C PHE A 16 -19.77 -6.57 7.55
N HIS A 17 -20.88 -6.87 6.86
CA HIS A 17 -22.10 -7.39 7.49
C HIS A 17 -21.95 -8.83 8.02
N PHE A 18 -21.01 -9.61 7.47
CA PHE A 18 -20.82 -11.01 7.82
C PHE A 18 -19.40 -11.29 8.31
N LYS A 19 -19.29 -12.09 9.38
CA LYS A 19 -18.00 -12.55 9.91
C LYS A 19 -17.19 -13.35 8.88
N SER A 20 -17.86 -14.15 8.03
CA SER A 20 -17.21 -14.90 6.95
C SER A 20 -16.50 -13.99 5.94
N ARG A 21 -17.15 -12.87 5.55
CA ARG A 21 -16.56 -11.87 4.66
C ARG A 21 -15.40 -11.12 5.31
N LEU A 22 -15.51 -10.79 6.60
CA LEU A 22 -14.39 -10.22 7.35
C LEU A 22 -13.19 -11.20 7.39
N LEU A 23 -13.41 -12.48 7.69
CA LEU A 23 -12.35 -13.48 7.74
C LEU A 23 -11.67 -13.68 6.38
N GLU A 24 -12.44 -13.66 5.29
CA GLU A 24 -11.88 -13.65 3.94
C GLU A 24 -11.02 -12.41 3.67
N HIS A 25 -11.54 -11.24 4.02
CA HIS A 25 -10.83 -9.99 3.89
C HIS A 25 -9.53 -9.96 4.72
N LEU A 26 -9.50 -10.53 5.93
CA LEU A 26 -8.27 -10.63 6.72
C LEU A 26 -7.17 -11.46 6.02
N ARG A 27 -7.50 -12.33 5.06
CA ARG A 27 -6.51 -13.00 4.20
C ARG A 27 -5.86 -12.05 3.21
N THR A 28 -6.57 -11.01 2.74
CA THR A 28 -5.96 -9.97 1.88
C THR A 28 -4.96 -9.16 2.67
N HIS A 29 -5.25 -8.87 3.94
CA HIS A 29 -4.26 -8.27 4.83
C HIS A 29 -3.06 -9.17 5.04
N GLN A 30 -3.14 -10.50 5.07
CA GLN A 30 -1.92 -11.32 5.14
C GLN A 30 -1.08 -11.24 3.86
N ARG A 31 -1.71 -11.12 2.68
CA ARG A 31 -0.99 -10.89 1.42
C ARG A 31 -0.38 -9.49 1.38
N GLU A 32 -1.13 -8.48 1.81
CA GLU A 32 -0.68 -7.09 1.93
C GLU A 32 0.40 -6.95 3.01
N ILE A 33 0.25 -7.58 4.17
CA ILE A 33 1.22 -7.63 5.28
C ILE A 33 2.50 -8.34 4.82
N LYS A 34 2.42 -9.42 4.04
CA LYS A 34 3.65 -9.99 3.43
C LYS A 34 4.31 -9.00 2.46
N LEU A 35 3.54 -8.22 1.71
CA LEU A 35 4.08 -7.15 0.87
C LEU A 35 4.60 -5.94 1.68
N THR A 36 4.07 -5.68 2.89
CA THR A 36 4.41 -4.51 3.71
C THR A 36 5.34 -4.79 4.89
N VAL A 37 5.51 -6.03 5.34
CA VAL A 37 6.48 -6.45 6.36
C VAL A 37 7.87 -6.70 5.74
N HIS A 38 7.93 -6.98 4.43
CA HIS A 38 9.15 -6.89 3.63
C HIS A 38 9.40 -5.45 3.09
N ARG A 39 8.73 -4.43 3.63
CA ARG A 39 8.80 -3.05 3.10
C ARG A 39 9.80 -2.20 3.87
N GLU A 40 11.04 -2.55 3.64
CA GLU A 40 12.17 -1.64 3.59
C GLU A 40 12.61 -1.71 2.12
N PRO A 41 12.29 -0.67 1.33
CA PRO A 41 13.23 0.43 1.22
C PRO A 41 12.55 1.80 1.16
N GLU A 42 13.14 2.76 1.84
CA GLU A 42 12.87 4.19 1.69
C GLU A 42 13.30 4.64 0.28
N LEU A 43 12.40 4.53 -0.72
CA LEU A 43 12.71 4.94 -2.08
C LEU A 43 12.75 6.47 -2.13
N LYS A 44 13.95 7.04 -1.96
CA LYS A 44 14.19 8.47 -2.03
C LYS A 44 14.17 8.95 -3.48
N CYS A 45 13.49 10.07 -3.71
CA CYS A 45 13.60 10.76 -4.99
C CYS A 45 15.03 11.28 -5.19
N SER A 46 15.56 11.16 -6.40
CA SER A 46 16.90 11.67 -6.73
C SER A 46 16.93 13.20 -6.94
N LYS A 47 15.76 13.84 -7.09
CA LYS A 47 15.61 15.28 -7.36
C LYS A 47 15.11 16.08 -6.15
N CYS A 48 14.57 15.41 -5.14
CA CYS A 48 14.08 16.05 -3.93
C CYS A 48 14.18 15.12 -2.73
N GLU A 49 13.94 15.64 -1.53
CA GLU A 49 14.10 14.86 -0.29
C GLU A 49 12.89 13.99 0.06
N LYS A 50 11.95 13.81 -0.87
CA LYS A 50 10.77 12.96 -0.64
C LYS A 50 11.13 11.48 -0.71
N THR A 51 10.69 10.75 0.29
CA THR A 51 10.77 9.29 0.36
C THR A 51 9.41 8.65 0.08
N PHE A 52 9.44 7.52 -0.62
CA PHE A 52 8.26 6.77 -0.99
C PHE A 52 8.43 5.32 -0.57
N HIS A 53 7.37 4.77 -0.01
CA HIS A 53 7.38 3.37 0.41
C HIS A 53 6.90 2.42 -0.71
N PHE A 54 6.52 2.92 -1.88
CA PHE A 54 6.12 2.11 -3.04
C PHE A 54 6.79 2.65 -4.30
N LYS A 55 7.38 1.76 -5.09
CA LYS A 55 7.98 2.12 -6.39
C LYS A 55 6.99 2.81 -7.31
N SER A 56 5.74 2.32 -7.37
CA SER A 56 4.68 2.95 -8.18
C SER A 56 4.45 4.42 -7.82
N ARG A 57 4.53 4.76 -6.53
CA ARG A 57 4.37 6.14 -6.05
C ARG A 57 5.57 7.01 -6.38
N LEU A 58 6.80 6.48 -6.26
CA LEU A 58 7.99 7.21 -6.70
C LEU A 58 7.93 7.48 -8.21
N LEU A 59 7.63 6.47 -9.03
CA LEU A 59 7.53 6.62 -10.49
C LEU A 59 6.47 7.65 -10.90
N GLU A 60 5.32 7.63 -10.24
CA GLU A 60 4.31 8.66 -10.45
C GLU A 60 4.83 10.05 -10.08
N HIS A 61 5.52 10.17 -8.95
CA HIS A 61 6.10 11.42 -8.49
C HIS A 61 7.16 11.98 -9.45
N MET A 62 7.96 11.13 -10.10
CA MET A 62 8.96 11.59 -11.07
C MET A 62 8.35 12.31 -12.27
N ARG A 63 7.06 12.08 -12.58
CA ARG A 63 6.32 12.86 -13.58
C ARG A 63 6.25 14.34 -13.23
N VAL A 64 6.23 14.69 -11.94
CA VAL A 64 6.28 16.08 -11.46
C VAL A 64 7.62 16.75 -11.78
N HIS A 65 8.69 15.95 -11.83
CA HIS A 65 10.01 16.40 -12.25
C HIS A 65 10.22 16.32 -13.77
N GLY A 66 9.22 15.89 -14.54
CA GLY A 66 9.33 15.69 -15.98
C GLY A 66 10.16 14.46 -16.38
N GLU A 67 10.50 13.58 -15.45
CA GLU A 67 11.30 12.37 -15.70
C GLU A 67 10.40 11.12 -15.70
N SER A 68 10.28 10.48 -16.84
CA SER A 68 9.73 9.12 -16.95
C SER A 68 10.85 8.13 -16.65
N LEU A 69 11.05 7.74 -15.38
CA LEU A 69 12.00 6.68 -15.03
C LEU A 69 11.44 5.33 -15.53
N THR A 70 11.93 4.88 -16.68
CA THR A 70 11.61 3.57 -17.24
C THR A 70 12.21 2.48 -16.37
N LYS A 71 11.35 1.84 -15.58
CA LYS A 71 11.37 0.46 -15.03
C LYS A 71 12.62 -0.17 -14.41
N ASP A 72 13.83 0.36 -14.48
CA ASP A 72 14.99 -0.25 -13.83
C ASP A 72 15.08 0.19 -12.37
N VAL A 73 14.68 -0.72 -11.48
CA VAL A 73 14.88 -0.56 -10.03
C VAL A 73 16.37 -0.76 -9.80
N VAL A 74 17.11 0.32 -9.60
CA VAL A 74 18.37 0.22 -8.87
C VAL A 74 17.98 0.00 -7.42
N SER A 75 17.93 -1.26 -7.02
CA SER A 75 18.00 -1.66 -5.63
C SER A 75 19.36 -1.19 -5.11
N ILE A 76 19.36 -0.16 -4.29
CA ILE A 76 20.53 0.16 -3.48
C ILE A 76 20.52 -0.87 -2.35
N ALA A 77 21.61 -1.65 -2.30
CA ALA A 77 21.87 -2.70 -1.31
C ALA A 77 21.97 -2.16 0.11
#